data_AF-Q19S66-F1
#
_entry.id   AF-Q19S66-F1
#
_cell.length_a   1.000
_cell.length_b   1.000
_cell.length_c   1.000
_cell.angle_alpha   90.00
_cell.angle_beta   90.00
_cell.angle_gamma   90.00
#
_symmetry.space_group_name_H-M   'P 1'
#
loop_
_entity.id
_entity.type
_entity.pdbx_description
1 polymer ?
#
loop_
_entity_poly.entity_id
_entity_poly.type
_entity_poly.pdbx_seq_one_letter_code
_entity_poly.pdbx_strand_id
1 'polypeptide(L)'
;KMRKFNVAVVGATGAVGEELFRVLEEVNFPINKLIPLASARSAGSKIEYMNKEITVLELTETVFEENDVEIAFFSAGGSVSEKFAKFAVEAGAVVIDNTSHF
;
A
#
# COMPACT_ATOMS: atom_id res chain seq x y z
N LYS A 1 -21.67 10.99 6.13
CA LYS A 1 -20.69 10.70 5.05
C LYS A 1 -19.89 9.48 5.47
N MET A 2 -19.57 8.56 4.54
CA MET A 2 -18.72 7.41 4.83
C MET A 2 -17.30 7.89 5.20
N ARG A 3 -16.67 7.30 6.22
CA ARG A 3 -15.26 7.58 6.56
C ARG A 3 -14.37 7.15 5.39
N LYS A 4 -13.36 7.95 5.09
CA LYS A 4 -12.33 7.62 4.10
C LYS A 4 -11.00 7.30 4.79
N PHE A 5 -10.14 6.54 4.11
CA PHE A 5 -8.88 6.04 4.67
C PHE A 5 -7.66 6.42 3.85
N ASN A 6 -6.53 6.65 4.51
CA ASN A 6 -5.22 6.66 3.89
C ASN A 6 -4.73 5.21 3.73
N VAL A 7 -4.60 4.74 2.48
CA VAL A 7 -4.36 3.34 2.16
C VAL A 7 -2.99 3.16 1.52
N ALA A 8 -2.14 2.34 2.13
CA ALA A 8 -0.88 1.90 1.54
C ALA A 8 -1.04 0.53 0.87
N VAL A 9 -0.36 0.35 -0.27
CA VAL A 9 -0.24 -0.94 -0.96
C VAL A 9 1.25 -1.26 -1.13
N VAL A 10 1.76 -2.18 -0.31
CA VAL A 10 3.14 -2.65 -0.35
C VAL A 10 3.26 -3.79 -1.36
N GLY A 11 4.13 -3.62 -2.35
CA GLY A 11 4.17 -4.49 -3.54
C GLY A 11 3.31 -3.95 -4.68
N ALA A 12 3.13 -2.63 -4.75
CA ALA A 12 2.27 -1.94 -5.72
C ALA A 12 2.56 -2.27 -7.19
N THR A 13 3.81 -2.59 -7.55
CA THR A 13 4.20 -2.91 -8.93
C THR A 13 4.20 -4.41 -9.25
N GLY A 14 3.70 -5.25 -8.34
CA GLY A 14 3.55 -6.70 -8.56
C GLY A 14 2.15 -7.04 -9.05
N ALA A 15 1.99 -8.23 -9.62
CA ALA A 15 0.71 -8.69 -10.19
C ALA A 15 -0.47 -8.62 -9.19
N VAL A 16 -0.25 -8.98 -7.92
CA VAL A 16 -1.30 -8.89 -6.88
C VAL A 16 -1.59 -7.44 -6.49
N GLY A 17 -0.58 -6.56 -6.48
CA GLY A 17 -0.77 -5.14 -6.21
C GLY A 17 -1.61 -4.47 -7.30
N GLU A 18 -1.32 -4.78 -8.57
CA GLU A 18 -2.10 -4.31 -9.72
C GLU A 18 -3.57 -4.76 -9.64
N GLU A 19 -3.80 -6.04 -9.30
CA GLU A 19 -5.16 -6.56 -9.13
C GLU A 19 -5.89 -5.92 -7.95
N LEU A 20 -5.18 -5.66 -6.85
CA LEU A 20 -5.75 -4.97 -5.69
C LEU A 20 -6.24 -3.56 -6.06
N PHE A 21 -5.53 -2.81 -6.90
CA PHE A 21 -5.99 -1.49 -7.35
C PHE A 21 -7.30 -1.58 -8.14
N ARG A 22 -7.44 -2.60 -9.01
CA ARG A 22 -8.68 -2.84 -9.76
C ARG A 22 -9.84 -3.15 -8.83
N VAL A 23 -9.65 -4.06 -7.88
CA VAL A 23 -10.68 -4.42 -6.88
C VAL A 23 -11.08 -3.20 -6.05
N LEU A 24 -10.11 -2.40 -5.57
CA LEU A 24 -10.37 -1.18 -4.80
C LEU A 24 -11.19 -0.15 -5.59
N GLU A 25 -10.99 -0.07 -6.90
CA GLU A 25 -11.77 0.77 -7.81
C GLU A 25 -13.18 0.21 -8.03
N GLU A 26 -13.30 -1.08 -8.37
CA GLU A 26 -14.59 -1.76 -8.62
C GLU A 26 -15.56 -1.65 -7.44
N VAL A 27 -15.05 -1.82 -6.22
CA VAL A 27 -15.87 -1.73 -5.00
C VAL A 27 -16.04 -0.30 -4.49
N ASN A 28 -15.50 0.70 -5.20
CA ASN A 28 -15.45 2.11 -4.77
C ASN A 28 -14.98 2.26 -3.32
N PHE A 29 -13.86 1.59 -2.99
CA PHE A 29 -13.32 1.60 -1.63
C PHE A 29 -13.09 3.06 -1.17
N PRO A 30 -13.47 3.43 0.07
CA PRO A 30 -13.48 4.82 0.48
C PRO A 30 -12.06 5.33 0.77
N ILE A 31 -11.29 5.62 -0.28
CA ILE A 31 -9.92 6.13 -0.18
C ILE A 31 -9.91 7.66 -0.06
N ASN A 32 -9.13 8.16 0.89
CA ASN A 32 -8.74 9.56 1.02
C ASN A 32 -7.43 9.82 0.26
N LYS A 33 -6.40 9.03 0.56
CA LYS A 33 -5.07 9.06 -0.07
C LYS A 33 -4.65 7.63 -0.39
N LEU A 34 -4.17 7.39 -1.61
CA LEU A 34 -3.56 6.11 -1.99
C LEU A 34 -2.03 6.27 -1.99
N ILE A 35 -1.33 5.35 -1.34
CA ILE A 35 0.13 5.34 -1.19
C ILE A 35 0.68 4.03 -1.76
N PRO A 36 0.93 3.95 -3.08
CA PRO A 36 1.55 2.78 -3.68
C PRO A 36 3.04 2.72 -3.29
N LEU A 37 3.44 1.61 -2.66
CA LEU A 37 4.78 1.38 -2.13
C LEU A 37 5.46 0.19 -2.82
N ALA A 38 6.72 0.37 -3.20
CA ALA A 38 7.54 -0.70 -3.78
C ALA A 38 9.02 -0.53 -3.40
N SER A 39 9.88 -1.44 -3.86
CA SER A 39 11.33 -1.32 -3.66
C SER A 39 11.91 -0.04 -4.27
N ALA A 40 13.09 0.40 -3.82
CA ALA A 40 13.84 1.52 -4.39
C ALA A 40 13.98 1.44 -5.93
N ARG A 41 14.14 0.23 -6.47
CA ARG A 41 14.23 -0.01 -7.92
C ARG A 41 12.95 0.39 -8.67
N SER A 42 11.79 0.24 -8.04
CA SER A 42 10.48 0.51 -8.64
C SER A 42 9.95 1.90 -8.28
N ALA A 43 10.54 2.59 -7.30
CA ALA A 43 10.15 3.93 -6.92
C ALA A 43 10.28 4.91 -8.10
N GLY A 44 9.33 5.82 -8.24
CA GLY A 44 9.23 6.75 -9.36
C GLY A 44 8.51 6.19 -10.59
N SER A 45 8.22 4.89 -10.64
CA SER A 45 7.24 4.35 -11.60
C SER A 45 5.83 4.87 -11.31
N LYS A 46 4.90 4.63 -12.23
CA LYS A 46 3.51 5.07 -12.11
C LYS A 46 2.57 3.87 -12.15
N ILE A 47 1.51 3.93 -11.36
CA ILE A 47 0.34 3.06 -11.48
C ILE A 47 -0.87 3.91 -11.89
N GLU A 48 -1.87 3.26 -12.48
CA GLU A 48 -3.15 3.90 -12.80
C GLU A 48 -4.20 3.50 -11.75
N TYR A 49 -4.94 4.48 -11.24
CA TYR A 49 -6.06 4.26 -10.33
C TYR A 49 -7.13 5.33 -10.56
N MET A 50 -8.37 4.92 -10.85
CA MET A 50 -9.47 5.83 -11.20
C MET A 50 -9.10 6.83 -12.32
N ASN A 51 -8.52 6.35 -13.41
CA ASN A 51 -8.04 7.14 -14.56
C ASN A 51 -7.01 8.23 -14.19
N LYS A 52 -6.26 8.03 -13.10
CA LYS A 52 -5.19 8.93 -12.66
C LYS A 52 -3.89 8.16 -12.50
N GLU A 53 -2.81 8.76 -12.96
CA GLU A 53 -1.46 8.27 -12.67
C GLU A 53 -1.04 8.66 -11.26
N ILE A 54 -0.55 7.69 -10.49
CA ILE A 54 -0.03 7.88 -9.14
C ILE A 54 1.40 7.36 -9.10
N THR A 55 2.32 8.21 -8.63
CA THR A 55 3.74 7.85 -8.48
C THR A 55 3.92 6.86 -7.34
N VAL A 56 4.64 5.78 -7.62
CA VAL A 56 5.05 4.78 -6.62
C VAL A 56 6.17 5.35 -5.76
N LEU A 57 6.00 5.31 -4.44
CA LEU A 57 7.02 5.70 -3.47
C LEU A 57 7.88 4.49 -3.07
N GLU A 58 9.07 4.78 -2.60
CA GLU A 58 9.93 3.77 -1.99
C GLU A 58 9.36 3.31 -0.65
N LEU A 59 9.37 2.00 -0.42
CA LEU A 59 9.06 1.41 0.88
C LEU A 59 10.22 1.65 1.84
N THR A 60 10.02 2.58 2.77
CA THR A 60 10.93 2.86 3.88
C THR A 60 10.26 2.57 5.22
N GLU A 61 11.02 2.66 6.30
CA GLU A 61 10.52 2.43 7.66
C GLU A 61 9.60 3.59 8.12
N THR A 62 9.82 4.80 7.59
CA THR A 62 9.10 6.02 7.98
C THR A 62 7.89 6.33 7.10
N VAL A 63 7.79 5.71 5.91
CA VAL A 63 6.78 6.09 4.90
C VAL A 63 5.34 5.95 5.41
N PHE A 64 5.09 5.05 6.35
CA PHE A 64 3.76 4.84 6.92
C PHE A 64 3.32 6.01 7.80
N GLU A 65 4.22 6.48 8.68
CA GLU A 65 3.99 7.63 9.55
C GLU A 65 3.94 8.93 8.74
N GLU A 66 4.89 9.14 7.82
CA GLU A 66 4.95 10.32 6.94
C GLU A 66 3.69 10.52 6.08
N ASN A 67 2.91 9.46 5.88
CA ASN A 67 1.71 9.48 5.07
C ASN A 67 0.42 9.23 5.86
N ASP A 68 0.48 9.22 7.20
CA ASP A 68 -0.65 8.97 8.09
C ASP A 68 -1.45 7.72 7.66
N VAL A 69 -0.76 6.60 7.39
CA VAL A 69 -1.38 5.39 6.84
C VAL A 69 -2.31 4.75 7.87
N GLU A 70 -3.55 4.46 7.47
CA GLU A 70 -4.56 3.84 8.32
C GLU A 70 -4.82 2.37 7.98
N ILE A 71 -4.62 1.99 6.71
CA ILE A 71 -4.75 0.62 6.23
C ILE A 71 -3.56 0.33 5.31
N ALA A 72 -2.87 -0.79 5.55
CA ALA A 72 -1.74 -1.21 4.74
C ALA A 72 -1.94 -2.64 4.23
N PHE A 73 -2.05 -2.79 2.92
CA PHE A 73 -2.06 -4.10 2.25
C PHE A 73 -0.63 -4.51 1.93
N PHE A 74 -0.23 -5.71 2.36
CA PHE A 74 1.09 -6.26 2.08
C PHE A 74 0.99 -7.41 1.10
N SER A 75 1.70 -7.29 -0.03
CA SER A 75 1.82 -8.33 -1.05
C SER A 75 3.18 -8.29 -1.76
N ALA A 76 4.26 -8.16 -0.99
CA ALA A 76 5.62 -8.04 -1.48
C ALA A 76 6.54 -9.22 -1.08
N GLY A 77 5.97 -10.29 -0.53
CA GLY A 77 6.69 -11.47 -0.05
C GLY A 77 6.99 -11.45 1.44
N GLY A 78 7.15 -12.63 2.04
CA GLY A 78 7.21 -12.79 3.50
C GLY A 78 8.35 -12.03 4.19
N SER A 79 9.53 -11.92 3.56
CA SER A 79 10.65 -11.17 4.13
C SER A 79 10.41 -9.66 4.18
N VAL A 80 9.62 -9.12 3.23
CA VAL A 80 9.22 -7.71 3.25
C VAL A 80 8.19 -7.48 4.35
N SER A 81 7.21 -8.38 4.49
CA SER A 81 6.22 -8.30 5.58
C SER A 81 6.87 -8.41 6.96
N GLU A 82 7.77 -9.38 7.15
CA GLU A 82 8.57 -9.53 8.39
C GLU A 82 9.27 -8.23 8.79
N LYS A 83 9.92 -7.58 7.82
CA LYS A 83 10.67 -6.35 8.09
C LYS A 83 9.77 -5.15 8.33
N PHE A 84 8.76 -4.93 7.49
CA PHE A 84 8.09 -3.64 7.39
C PHE A 84 6.70 -3.57 8.01
N ALA A 85 6.02 -4.70 8.24
CA ALA A 85 4.68 -4.69 8.80
C ALA A 85 4.62 -4.04 10.20
N LYS A 86 5.66 -4.23 11.02
CA LYS A 86 5.77 -3.60 12.34
C LYS A 86 5.72 -2.08 12.28
N PHE A 87 6.35 -1.45 11.28
CA PHE A 87 6.37 0.01 11.15
C PHE A 87 5.00 0.55 10.74
N ALA A 88 4.25 -0.20 9.93
CA ALA A 88 2.87 0.15 9.61
C ALA A 88 1.98 0.08 10.85
N VAL A 89 2.11 -0.96 11.67
CA VAL A 89 1.37 -1.10 12.94
C VAL A 89 1.75 0.00 13.94
N GLU A 90 3.04 0.30 14.08
CA GLU A 90 3.55 1.37 14.95
C GLU A 90 3.04 2.76 14.51
N ALA A 91 2.88 2.98 13.20
CA ALA A 91 2.24 4.18 12.64
C ALA A 91 0.70 4.20 12.85
N GLY A 92 0.12 3.16 13.45
CA GLY A 92 -1.31 3.07 13.75
C GLY A 92 -2.16 2.43 12.65
N ALA A 93 -1.53 1.86 11.60
CA ALA A 93 -2.25 1.22 10.51
C ALA A 93 -2.75 -0.18 10.89
N VAL A 94 -3.91 -0.56 10.35
CA VAL A 94 -4.31 -1.96 10.27
C VAL A 94 -3.59 -2.61 9.10
N VAL A 95 -2.83 -3.68 9.38
CA VAL A 95 -2.11 -4.45 8.36
C VAL A 95 -2.95 -5.62 7.88
N ILE A 96 -3.07 -5.76 6.55
CA ILE A 96 -3.68 -6.90 5.88
C ILE A 96 -2.58 -7.56 5.04
N ASP A 97 -2.03 -8.66 5.53
CA ASP A 97 -0.87 -9.33 4.91
C ASP A 97 -1.29 -10.54 4.06
N ASN A 98 -1.08 -10.44 2.75
CA ASN A 98 -1.25 -11.54 1.79
C ASN A 98 0.12 -12.15 1.46
N THR A 99 0.87 -12.48 2.50
CA THR A 99 2.12 -13.24 2.38
C THR A 99 2.10 -14.45 3.31
N SER A 100 3.17 -15.23 3.32
CA SER A 100 3.28 -16.45 4.13
C SER A 100 3.90 -16.21 5.51
N HIS A 101 4.00 -14.96 5.98
CA HIS A 101 4.73 -14.64 7.22
C HIS A 101 3.85 -14.63 8.48
N PHE A 102 2.67 -14.01 8.42
CA PHE A 102 1.74 -13.89 9.56
C PHE A 102 0.55 -14.86 9.47
#